data_AF-A0A4Y4M4X6-F1
#
_entry.id   AF-A0A4Y4M4X6-F1
#
_cell.length_a   1.000
_cell.length_b   1.000
_cell.length_c   1.000
_cell.angle_alpha   90.00
_cell.angle_beta   90.00
_cell.angle_gamma   90.00
#
_symmetry.space_group_name_H-M   'P 1'
#
loop_
_entity.id
_entity.type
_entity.pdbx_description
1 polymer ?
#
loop_
_entity_poly.entity_id
_entity_poly.type
_entity_poly.pdbx_seq_one_letter_code
_entity_poly.pdbx_strand_id
1 'polypeptide(L)'
;MELIQHTISWIKGELFEAKLIVAFGIITIIAGFLFWKIGTTTNAKALFIPLLVAGAIYSAIGGGMLYSNPKRMVELPQIYQKDKVEFAKLEKKRVDDFQYGYKVSKIVATVFFLATLLIFWTTKNPTWLSMGIVLTYFALAGLVVDYFSQERADIYYKAILAEIQS
;
A
#
# COMPACT_ATOMS: atom_id res chain seq x y z
N MET A 1 11.95 -25.31 -3.80
CA MET A 1 11.63 -24.79 -2.45
C MET A 1 10.24 -25.25 -2.11
N GLU A 2 9.97 -25.63 -0.87
CA GLU A 2 8.60 -25.94 -0.45
C GLU A 2 7.73 -24.67 -0.46
N LEU A 3 6.42 -24.81 -0.68
CA LEU A 3 5.49 -23.68 -0.69
C LEU A 3 5.58 -22.79 0.57
N ILE A 4 5.83 -23.39 1.73
CA ILE A 4 5.99 -22.65 2.99
C ILE A 4 7.17 -21.66 2.96
N GLN A 5 8.27 -21.99 2.27
CA GLN A 5 9.42 -21.09 2.15
C GLN A 5 9.10 -19.88 1.28
N HIS A 6 8.30 -20.07 0.22
CA HIS A 6 7.78 -18.97 -0.58
C HIS A 6 6.81 -18.10 0.22
N THR A 7 5.94 -18.72 1.03
CA THR A 7 5.00 -18.01 1.92
C THR A 7 5.74 -17.11 2.92
N ILE A 8 6.79 -17.64 3.57
CA ILE A 8 7.60 -16.87 4.51
C ILE A 8 8.32 -15.71 3.81
N SER A 9 8.83 -15.95 2.60
CA SER A 9 9.48 -14.91 1.79
C SER A 9 8.49 -13.82 1.40
N TRP A 10 7.27 -14.20 1.04
CA TRP A 10 6.18 -13.29 0.74
C TRP A 10 5.83 -12.39 1.94
N ILE A 11 5.62 -12.97 3.14
CA ILE A 11 5.31 -12.19 4.35
C ILE A 11 6.46 -11.25 4.73
N LYS A 12 7.72 -11.68 4.57
CA LYS A 12 8.88 -10.78 4.77
C LYS A 12 8.85 -9.59 3.80
N GLY A 13 8.42 -9.82 2.56
CA GLY A 13 8.16 -8.78 1.57
C GLY A 13 7.06 -7.81 2.02
N GLU A 14 5.91 -8.33 2.46
CA GLU A 14 4.82 -7.50 2.98
C GLU A 14 5.26 -6.68 4.22
N LEU A 15 6.09 -7.25 5.10
CA LEU A 15 6.67 -6.52 6.24
C LEU A 15 7.61 -5.40 5.82
N PHE A 16 8.38 -5.60 4.74
CA PHE A 16 9.23 -4.56 4.18
C PHE A 16 8.39 -3.41 3.59
N GLU A 17 7.35 -3.74 2.82
CA GLU A 17 6.38 -2.75 2.32
C GLU A 17 5.75 -1.95 3.46
N ALA A 18 5.30 -2.64 4.51
CA ALA A 18 4.65 -2.04 5.67
C ALA A 18 5.55 -0.99 6.34
N LYS A 19 6.85 -1.27 6.49
CA LYS A 19 7.83 -0.30 7.01
C LYS A 19 7.96 0.93 6.13
N LEU A 20 8.04 0.73 4.80
CA LEU A 20 8.12 1.85 3.86
C LEU A 20 6.84 2.69 3.88
N ILE A 21 5.68 2.06 3.93
CA ILE A 21 4.37 2.72 4.01
C ILE A 21 4.26 3.57 5.30
N VAL A 22 4.63 3.01 6.46
CA VAL A 22 4.63 3.77 7.73
C VAL A 22 5.62 4.93 7.68
N ALA A 23 6.85 4.68 7.22
CA ALA A 23 7.86 5.72 7.11
C ALA A 23 7.40 6.87 6.22
N PHE A 24 6.81 6.55 5.06
CA PHE A 24 6.19 7.53 4.18
C PHE A 24 5.10 8.32 4.91
N GLY A 25 4.15 7.64 5.57
CA GLY A 25 3.07 8.30 6.30
C GLY A 25 3.56 9.28 7.37
N ILE A 26 4.57 8.90 8.16
CA ILE A 26 5.19 9.77 9.17
C ILE A 26 5.86 10.98 8.51
N ILE A 27 6.64 10.78 7.44
CA ILE A 27 7.31 11.86 6.71
C ILE A 27 6.26 12.83 6.12
N THR A 28 5.16 12.32 5.57
CA THR A 28 4.07 13.14 5.05
C THR A 28 3.42 14.00 6.15
N ILE A 29 3.18 13.43 7.33
CA ILE A 29 2.67 14.18 8.49
C ILE A 29 3.63 15.30 8.89
N ILE A 30 4.92 14.99 8.99
CA ILE A 30 5.96 15.98 9.31
C ILE A 30 5.97 17.09 8.26
N ALA A 31 5.92 16.74 6.97
CA ALA A 31 5.84 17.72 5.89
C ALA A 31 4.62 18.64 6.03
N GLY A 32 3.45 18.09 6.38
CA GLY A 32 2.26 18.88 6.70
C GLY A 32 2.52 19.93 7.78
N PHE A 33 3.12 19.54 8.90
CA PHE A 33 3.48 20.47 9.98
C PHE A 33 4.51 21.52 9.55
N LEU A 34 5.49 21.14 8.72
CA LEU A 34 6.48 22.08 8.18
C LEU A 34 5.83 23.13 7.28
N PHE A 35 4.94 22.72 6.37
CA PHE A 35 4.19 23.63 5.52
C PHE A 35 3.30 24.57 6.32
N TRP A 36 2.69 24.10 7.41
CA TRP A 36 1.88 24.94 8.30
C TRP A 36 2.71 25.96 9.08
N LYS A 37 3.81 25.52 9.68
CA LYS A 37 4.62 26.33 10.62
C LYS A 37 5.58 27.29 9.92
N ILE A 38 6.20 26.86 8.83
CA ILE A 38 7.23 27.63 8.10
C ILE A 38 6.62 28.32 6.86
N GLY A 39 5.52 27.79 6.32
CA GLY A 39 4.87 28.36 5.13
C GLY A 39 4.29 29.75 5.39
N THR A 40 4.72 30.73 4.60
CA THR A 40 4.27 32.12 4.70
C THR A 40 3.03 32.42 3.85
N THR A 41 2.74 31.59 2.84
CA THR A 41 1.64 31.81 1.89
C THR A 41 0.39 30.98 2.23
N THR A 42 -0.77 31.43 1.74
CA THR A 42 -2.04 30.69 1.88
C THR A 42 -1.97 29.31 1.25
N ASN A 43 -1.31 29.18 0.10
CA ASN A 43 -1.14 27.90 -0.60
C ASN A 43 -0.31 26.90 0.21
N ALA A 44 0.78 27.37 0.84
CA ALA A 44 1.60 26.51 1.70
C ALA A 44 0.78 25.98 2.89
N LYS A 45 0.06 26.87 3.58
CA LYS A 45 -0.76 26.49 4.74
C LYS A 45 -1.92 25.56 4.37
N ALA A 46 -2.47 25.68 3.17
CA ALA A 46 -3.56 24.83 2.68
C ALA A 46 -3.18 23.35 2.52
N LEU A 47 -1.88 23.02 2.46
CA LEU A 47 -1.39 21.63 2.41
C LEU A 47 -1.48 20.90 3.75
N PHE A 48 -1.61 21.61 4.86
CA PHE A 48 -1.53 21.03 6.20
C PHE A 48 -2.51 19.88 6.43
N ILE A 49 -3.82 20.17 6.32
CA ILE A 49 -4.87 19.17 6.60
C ILE A 49 -4.83 18.01 5.59
N PRO A 50 -4.76 18.24 4.27
CA PRO A 50 -4.66 17.14 3.30
C PRO A 50 -3.44 16.22 3.56
N LEU A 51 -2.26 16.77 3.83
CA LEU A 51 -1.07 15.96 4.11
C LEU A 51 -1.20 15.17 5.42
N LEU A 52 -1.79 15.76 6.46
CA LEU A 52 -2.07 15.02 7.70
C LEU A 52 -3.00 13.83 7.46
N VAL A 53 -4.07 14.02 6.69
CA VAL A 53 -5.02 12.95 6.37
C VAL A 53 -4.34 11.83 5.59
N ALA A 54 -3.61 12.17 4.52
CA ALA A 54 -2.90 11.16 3.71
C ALA A 54 -1.85 10.40 4.53
N GLY A 55 -1.06 11.11 5.33
CA GLY A 55 -0.03 10.49 6.16
C GLY A 55 -0.61 9.63 7.29
N ALA A 56 -1.75 10.01 7.87
CA ALA A 56 -2.46 9.20 8.85
C ALA A 56 -3.01 7.90 8.23
N ILE A 57 -3.60 7.97 7.04
CA ILE A 57 -4.09 6.79 6.31
C ILE A 57 -2.93 5.81 6.04
N TYR A 58 -1.80 6.28 5.50
CA TYR A 58 -0.66 5.40 5.25
C TYR A 58 -0.07 4.83 6.53
N SER A 59 0.07 5.64 7.58
CA SER A 59 0.55 5.16 8.87
C SER A 59 -0.36 4.07 9.45
N ALA A 60 -1.68 4.20 9.30
CA ALA A 60 -2.65 3.20 9.72
C ALA A 60 -2.56 1.91 8.89
N ILE A 61 -2.48 2.01 7.56
CA ILE A 61 -2.33 0.86 6.66
C ILE A 61 -1.05 0.07 6.99
N GLY A 62 0.09 0.74 6.97
CA GLY A 62 1.36 0.10 7.24
C GLY A 62 1.47 -0.41 8.67
N GLY A 63 0.92 0.33 9.65
CA GLY A 63 0.87 -0.10 11.05
C GLY A 63 0.02 -1.37 11.24
N GLY A 64 -1.11 -1.45 10.54
CA GLY A 64 -1.94 -2.65 10.50
C GLY A 64 -1.20 -3.87 9.95
N MET A 65 -0.48 -3.70 8.83
CA MET A 65 0.36 -4.76 8.24
C MET A 65 1.48 -5.19 9.18
N LEU A 66 2.17 -4.25 9.85
CA LEU A 66 3.20 -4.55 10.85
C LEU A 66 2.65 -5.31 12.06
N TYR A 67 1.36 -5.16 12.37
CA TYR A 67 0.71 -5.88 13.45
C TYR A 67 0.23 -7.28 13.04
N SER A 68 -0.36 -7.42 11.84
CA SER A 68 -0.94 -8.70 11.38
C SER A 68 0.10 -9.70 10.90
N ASN A 69 1.14 -9.23 10.22
CA ASN A 69 2.07 -10.12 9.50
C ASN A 69 3.01 -10.92 10.41
N PRO A 70 3.50 -10.40 11.55
CA PRO A 70 4.25 -11.22 12.50
C PRO A 70 3.44 -12.38 13.08
N LYS A 71 2.11 -12.22 13.23
CA LYS A 71 1.24 -13.32 13.66
C LYS A 71 1.15 -14.41 12.59
N ARG A 72 0.98 -14.01 11.31
CA ARG A 72 0.97 -14.94 10.16
C ARG A 72 2.27 -15.74 10.04
N MET A 73 3.42 -15.15 10.37
CA MET A 73 4.72 -15.84 10.39
C MET A 73 4.76 -17.02 11.38
N VAL A 74 3.94 -17.00 12.43
CA VAL A 74 3.85 -18.07 13.44
C VAL A 74 2.74 -19.06 13.08
N GLU A 75 1.60 -18.57 12.61
CA GLU A 75 0.39 -19.36 12.37
C GLU A 75 0.46 -20.18 11.07
N LEU A 76 0.93 -19.59 9.96
CA LEU A 76 0.92 -20.27 8.66
C LEU A 76 1.78 -21.54 8.59
N PRO A 77 2.97 -21.61 9.21
CA PRO A 77 3.72 -22.87 9.29
C PRO A 77 2.95 -24.01 9.98
N GLN A 78 2.16 -23.69 11.01
CA GLN A 78 1.34 -24.69 11.71
C GLN A 78 0.17 -25.18 10.86
N ILE A 79 -0.43 -24.28 10.07
CA ILE A 79 -1.51 -24.63 9.14
C ILE A 79 -0.97 -25.50 8.00
N TYR A 80 0.19 -25.14 7.44
CA TYR A 80 0.85 -25.92 6.38
C TYR A 80 1.18 -27.35 6.81
N GLN A 81 1.55 -27.58 8.07
CA GLN A 81 1.81 -28.93 8.59
C GLN A 81 0.56 -29.79 8.75
N LYS A 82 -0.63 -29.18 8.91
CA LYS A 82 -1.89 -29.92 9.08
C LYS A 82 -2.39 -30.48 7.75
N ASP A 83 -2.41 -29.64 6.72
CA ASP A 83 -2.87 -30.02 5.38
C ASP A 83 -2.24 -29.09 4.34
N LYS A 84 -1.33 -29.64 3.53
CA LYS A 84 -0.61 -28.87 2.51
C LYS A 84 -1.51 -28.45 1.34
N VAL A 85 -2.44 -29.31 0.95
CA VAL A 85 -3.33 -29.07 -0.20
C VAL A 85 -4.35 -28.01 0.15
N GLU A 86 -4.95 -28.11 1.32
CA GLU A 86 -5.89 -27.10 1.80
C GLU A 86 -5.20 -25.76 2.07
N PHE A 87 -3.99 -25.78 2.63
CA PHE A 87 -3.16 -24.59 2.77
C PHE A 87 -2.91 -23.89 1.42
N ALA A 88 -2.54 -24.64 0.38
CA ALA A 88 -2.28 -24.07 -0.93
C ALA A 88 -3.54 -23.42 -1.54
N LYS A 89 -4.72 -24.02 -1.38
CA LYS A 89 -5.99 -23.42 -1.81
C LYS A 89 -6.33 -22.14 -1.06
N LEU A 90 -6.12 -22.12 0.26
CA LEU A 90 -6.33 -20.94 1.09
C LEU A 90 -5.41 -19.79 0.68
N GLU A 91 -4.11 -20.07 0.48
CA GLU A 91 -3.16 -19.06 0.04
C GLU A 91 -3.44 -18.60 -1.39
N LYS A 92 -3.90 -19.48 -2.29
CA LYS A 92 -4.35 -19.09 -3.63
C LYS A 92 -5.43 -18.02 -3.56
N LYS A 93 -6.48 -18.27 -2.77
CA LYS A 93 -7.58 -17.31 -2.58
C LYS A 93 -7.06 -15.97 -2.02
N ARG A 94 -6.17 -16.03 -1.03
CA ARG A 94 -5.58 -14.82 -0.44
C ARG A 94 -4.81 -14.00 -1.45
N VAL A 95 -4.01 -14.66 -2.30
CA VAL A 95 -3.22 -13.98 -3.34
C VAL A 95 -4.10 -13.45 -4.46
N ASP A 96 -5.16 -14.16 -4.86
CA ASP A 96 -6.15 -13.68 -5.83
C ASP A 96 -6.81 -12.37 -5.33
N ASP A 97 -7.26 -12.35 -4.07
CA ASP A 97 -7.85 -11.16 -3.44
C ASP A 97 -6.85 -10.01 -3.36
N PHE A 98 -5.58 -10.32 -3.07
CA PHE A 98 -4.50 -9.32 -3.02
C PHE A 98 -4.20 -8.73 -4.41
N GLN A 99 -4.14 -9.57 -5.45
CA GLN A 99 -3.86 -9.14 -6.82
C GLN A 99 -4.97 -8.26 -7.40
N TYR A 100 -6.23 -8.50 -7.01
CA TYR A 100 -7.34 -7.60 -7.35
C TYR A 100 -7.09 -6.17 -6.84
N GLY A 101 -6.46 -6.04 -5.67
CA GLY A 101 -6.04 -4.76 -5.09
C GLY A 101 -5.20 -3.92 -6.05
N TYR A 102 -4.23 -4.51 -6.76
CA TYR A 102 -3.40 -3.77 -7.71
C TYR A 102 -4.19 -3.18 -8.89
N LYS A 103 -5.23 -3.88 -9.35
CA LYS A 103 -6.12 -3.35 -10.39
C LYS A 103 -6.88 -2.13 -9.87
N VAL A 104 -7.39 -2.21 -8.64
CA VAL A 104 -8.06 -1.10 -7.97
C VAL A 104 -7.12 0.09 -7.80
N SER A 105 -5.89 -0.13 -7.32
CA SER A 105 -4.88 0.93 -7.16
C SER A 105 -4.61 1.68 -8.46
N LYS A 106 -4.45 0.97 -9.59
CA LYS A 106 -4.23 1.59 -10.92
C LYS A 106 -5.43 2.44 -11.37
N ILE A 107 -6.66 1.96 -11.13
CA ILE A 107 -7.88 2.71 -11.44
C ILE A 107 -7.96 3.97 -10.57
N VAL A 108 -7.77 3.83 -9.25
CA VAL A 108 -7.79 4.94 -8.29
C VAL A 108 -6.73 5.98 -8.65
N ALA A 109 -5.51 5.55 -8.97
CA ALA A 109 -4.44 6.45 -9.38
C ALA A 109 -4.77 7.21 -10.66
N THR A 110 -5.35 6.53 -11.65
CA THR A 110 -5.80 7.17 -12.89
C THR A 110 -6.83 8.26 -12.61
N VAL A 111 -7.84 7.96 -11.79
CA VAL A 111 -8.87 8.94 -11.41
C VAL A 111 -8.27 10.10 -10.63
N PHE A 112 -7.36 9.84 -9.69
CA PHE A 112 -6.74 10.86 -8.85
C PHE A 112 -5.84 11.80 -9.66
N PHE A 113 -5.06 11.27 -10.61
CA PHE A 113 -4.27 12.09 -11.52
C PHE A 113 -5.16 12.99 -12.38
N LEU A 114 -6.21 12.43 -13.01
CA LEU A 114 -7.14 13.22 -13.82
C LEU A 114 -7.88 14.29 -13.01
N ALA A 115 -8.36 13.95 -11.81
CA ALA A 115 -9.00 14.89 -10.92
C ALA A 115 -8.07 16.04 -10.52
N THR A 116 -6.81 15.73 -10.26
CA THR A 116 -5.79 16.74 -9.93
C THR A 116 -5.59 17.71 -11.08
N LEU A 117 -5.43 17.21 -12.31
CA LEU A 117 -5.33 18.07 -13.48
C LEU A 117 -6.61 18.92 -13.63
N LEU A 118 -7.80 18.33 -13.54
CA LEU A 118 -9.04 19.10 -13.64
C LEU A 118 -9.12 20.23 -12.60
N ILE A 119 -8.76 19.98 -11.36
CA ILE A 119 -8.73 20.98 -10.29
C ILE A 119 -7.78 22.14 -10.64
N PHE A 120 -6.58 21.84 -11.12
CA PHE A 120 -5.58 22.87 -11.46
C PHE A 120 -6.01 23.78 -12.61
N TRP A 121 -6.75 23.26 -13.59
CA TRP A 121 -7.23 24.06 -14.71
C TRP A 121 -8.53 24.83 -14.43
N THR A 122 -9.30 24.42 -13.42
CA THR A 122 -10.64 24.98 -13.17
C THR A 122 -10.72 25.96 -11.99
N THR A 123 -9.77 25.93 -11.06
CA THR A 123 -9.84 26.80 -9.87
C THR A 123 -8.47 27.29 -9.42
N LYS A 124 -8.48 28.44 -8.71
CA LYS A 124 -7.31 29.00 -8.00
C LYS A 124 -7.47 28.90 -6.48
N ASN A 125 -8.53 28.26 -5.99
CA ASN A 125 -8.78 28.11 -4.57
C ASN A 125 -7.69 27.23 -3.93
N PRO A 126 -6.94 27.74 -2.93
CA PRO A 126 -5.82 27.03 -2.33
C PRO A 126 -6.18 25.65 -1.76
N THR A 127 -7.38 25.50 -1.18
CA THR A 127 -7.85 24.25 -0.58
C THR A 127 -8.09 23.18 -1.64
N TRP A 128 -8.72 23.54 -2.77
CA TRP A 128 -8.94 22.57 -3.85
C TRP A 128 -7.62 22.15 -4.48
N LEU A 129 -6.72 23.10 -4.75
CA LEU A 129 -5.40 22.81 -5.29
C LEU A 129 -4.59 21.87 -4.37
N SER A 130 -4.61 22.12 -3.05
CA SER A 130 -3.90 21.26 -2.09
C SER A 130 -4.51 19.85 -2.01
N MET A 131 -5.83 19.71 -2.09
CA MET A 131 -6.49 18.41 -2.21
C MET A 131 -6.06 17.67 -3.48
N GLY A 132 -6.03 18.34 -4.64
CA GLY A 132 -5.55 17.75 -5.89
C GLY A 132 -4.11 17.23 -5.75
N ILE A 133 -3.19 18.06 -5.24
CA ILE A 133 -1.81 17.65 -5.01
C ILE A 133 -1.75 16.38 -4.16
N VAL A 134 -2.50 16.34 -3.06
CA VAL A 134 -2.48 15.19 -2.15
C VAL A 134 -3.09 13.93 -2.75
N LEU A 135 -4.13 14.04 -3.59
CA LEU A 135 -4.67 12.89 -4.35
C LEU A 135 -3.59 12.26 -5.23
N THR A 136 -2.89 13.06 -6.02
CA THR A 136 -1.77 12.58 -6.87
C THR A 136 -0.62 12.02 -6.03
N TYR A 137 -0.24 12.71 -4.95
CA TYR A 137 0.82 12.27 -4.05
C TYR A 137 0.50 10.92 -3.40
N PHE A 138 -0.75 10.73 -2.95
CA PHE A 138 -1.25 9.47 -2.43
C PHE A 138 -1.22 8.38 -3.51
N ALA A 139 -1.84 8.63 -4.67
CA ALA A 139 -1.85 7.67 -5.79
C ALA A 139 -0.45 7.19 -6.18
N LEU A 140 0.50 8.12 -6.33
CA LEU A 140 1.87 7.80 -6.74
C LEU A 140 2.60 6.95 -5.69
N ALA A 141 2.46 7.28 -4.41
CA ALA A 141 3.08 6.51 -3.34
C ALA A 141 2.57 5.06 -3.30
N GLY A 142 1.26 4.87 -3.49
CA GLY A 142 0.67 3.53 -3.64
C GLY A 142 1.25 2.76 -4.83
N LEU A 143 1.32 3.39 -6.01
CA LEU A 143 1.88 2.75 -7.21
C LEU A 143 3.35 2.36 -7.07
N VAL A 144 4.15 3.15 -6.35
CA VAL A 144 5.56 2.82 -6.08
C VAL A 144 5.67 1.53 -5.25
N VAL A 145 4.82 1.36 -4.24
CA VAL A 145 4.78 0.14 -3.43
C VAL A 145 4.27 -1.04 -4.25
N ASP A 146 3.16 -0.83 -4.97
CA ASP A 146 2.52 -1.86 -5.79
C ASP A 146 3.43 -2.39 -6.88
N TYR A 147 4.32 -1.56 -7.45
CA TYR A 147 5.24 -1.97 -8.52
C TYR A 147 6.05 -3.22 -8.15
N PHE A 148 6.72 -3.20 -7.00
CA PHE A 148 7.55 -4.32 -6.56
C PHE A 148 6.77 -5.34 -5.72
N SER A 149 5.64 -4.93 -5.12
CA SER A 149 4.73 -5.84 -4.43
C SER A 149 4.12 -6.84 -5.42
N GLN A 150 3.62 -6.34 -6.56
CA GLN A 150 2.94 -7.14 -7.57
C GLN A 150 3.87 -8.20 -8.17
N GLU A 151 5.12 -7.85 -8.47
CA GLU A 151 6.12 -8.81 -8.95
C GLU A 151 6.29 -9.99 -7.97
N ARG A 152 6.42 -9.69 -6.67
CA ARG A 152 6.52 -10.74 -5.65
C ARG A 152 5.24 -11.58 -5.55
N ALA A 153 4.07 -10.97 -5.74
CA ALA A 153 2.79 -11.66 -5.67
C ALA A 153 2.71 -12.68 -6.79
N ASP A 154 3.12 -12.29 -7.99
CA ASP A 154 3.15 -13.14 -9.18
C ASP A 154 4.13 -14.32 -9.01
N ILE A 155 5.30 -14.07 -8.42
CA ILE A 155 6.28 -15.13 -8.10
C ILE A 155 5.67 -16.13 -7.10
N TYR A 156 5.03 -15.63 -6.05
CA TYR A 156 4.42 -16.49 -5.04
C TYR A 156 3.22 -17.27 -5.58
N TYR A 157 2.37 -16.63 -6.38
CA TYR A 157 1.23 -17.26 -7.03
C TYR A 157 1.62 -18.43 -7.92
N LYS A 158 2.72 -18.30 -8.69
CA LYS A 158 3.27 -19.41 -9.49
C LYS A 158 3.67 -20.60 -8.62
N ALA A 159 4.27 -20.37 -7.46
CA ALA A 159 4.63 -21.43 -6.52
C ALA A 159 3.38 -22.13 -5.95
N ILE A 160 2.32 -21.37 -5.63
CA ILE A 160 1.03 -21.92 -5.18
C ILE A 160 0.42 -22.82 -6.26
N LEU A 161 0.39 -22.37 -7.52
CA LEU A 161 -0.18 -23.16 -8.61
C LEU A 161 0.57 -24.47 -8.85
N ALA A 162 1.90 -24.45 -8.74
CA ALA A 162 2.72 -25.64 -8.86
C ALA A 162 2.41 -26.68 -7.77
N GLU A 163 2.23 -26.24 -6.51
CA GLU A 163 1.88 -27.12 -5.38
C GLU A 163 0.47 -27.71 -5.51
N ILE A 164 -0.49 -26.97 -6.08
CA ILE A 164 -1.87 -27.47 -6.29
C ILE A 164 -1.92 -28.53 -7.40
N GLN A 165 -0.99 -28.47 -8.36
CA GLN A 165 -0.93 -29.36 -9.52
C GLN A 165 -0.10 -30.63 -9.28
N SER A 166 0.71 -30.68 -8.22
CA SER A 166 1.53 -31.84 -7.81
C SER A 166 0.75 -32.84 -6.97
#